data_AF-A0A918MIQ8-F1
#
_entry.id   AF-A0A918MIQ8-F1
#
_cell.length_a   1.000
_cell.length_b   1.000
_cell.length_c   1.000
_cell.angle_alpha   90.00
_cell.angle_beta   90.00
_cell.angle_gamma   90.00
#
_symmetry.space_group_name_H-M   'P 1'
#
loop_
_entity.id
_entity.type
_entity.pdbx_description
1 polymer ?
#
loop_
_entity_poly.entity_id
_entity_poly.type
_entity_poly.pdbx_seq_one_letter_code
_entity_poly.pdbx_strand_id
1 'polypeptide(L)'
;MDKHQLATITMLAQLLKDRQLEALRRSAAQQAQTRALIAGLEAAPALDLPPVPAAQTALTYSVWADRRRSELNRQLAAQLVELEERRSEASLAFGRVQALGRVAAKRK
;
A
#
# COMPACT_ATOMS: atom_id res chain seq x y z
N MET A 1 5.94 -35.24 -16.29
CA MET A 1 6.64 -33.96 -16.00
C MET A 1 8.09 -34.25 -15.77
N ASP A 2 8.92 -33.70 -16.64
CA ASP A 2 10.36 -33.87 -16.65
C ASP A 2 11.04 -33.04 -15.53
N LYS A 3 12.22 -33.46 -15.05
CA LYS A 3 12.94 -32.80 -13.95
C LYS A 3 13.31 -31.37 -14.29
N HIS A 4 13.69 -31.13 -15.55
CA HIS A 4 13.98 -29.80 -16.07
C HIS A 4 12.73 -28.90 -16.06
N GLN A 5 11.57 -29.42 -16.49
CA GLN A 5 10.30 -28.68 -16.48
C GLN A 5 9.90 -28.27 -15.05
N LEU A 6 10.11 -29.14 -14.06
CA LEU A 6 9.82 -28.82 -12.66
C LEU A 6 10.75 -27.72 -12.13
N ALA A 7 12.04 -27.74 -12.51
CA ALA A 7 12.99 -26.71 -12.15
C ALA A 7 12.60 -25.35 -12.76
N THR A 8 12.25 -25.31 -14.05
CA THR A 8 11.78 -24.10 -14.73
C THR A 8 10.53 -23.52 -14.07
N ILE A 9 9.52 -24.35 -13.79
CA ILE A 9 8.28 -23.89 -13.14
C ILE A 9 8.56 -23.37 -11.73
N THR A 10 9.46 -24.01 -10.99
CA THR A 10 9.85 -23.56 -9.65
C THR A 10 10.54 -22.19 -9.71
N MET A 11 11.45 -21.99 -10.65
CA MET A 11 12.12 -20.70 -10.87
C MET A 11 11.10 -19.60 -11.23
N LEU A 12 10.19 -19.87 -12.16
CA LEU A 12 9.15 -18.91 -12.54
C LEU A 12 8.21 -18.56 -11.37
N ALA A 13 7.83 -19.57 -10.57
CA ALA A 13 6.99 -19.34 -9.39
C ALA A 13 7.71 -18.49 -8.34
N GLN A 14 9.02 -18.67 -8.17
CA GLN A 14 9.84 -17.85 -7.27
C GLN A 14 9.89 -16.39 -7.75
N LEU A 15 10.15 -16.16 -9.05
CA LEU A 15 10.14 -14.82 -9.63
C LEU A 15 8.76 -14.14 -9.49
N LEU A 16 7.67 -14.89 -9.71
CA LEU A 16 6.32 -14.38 -9.53
C LEU A 16 6.08 -13.99 -8.07
N LYS A 17 6.48 -14.82 -7.11
CA LYS A 17 6.38 -14.51 -5.68
C LYS A 17 7.12 -13.23 -5.34
N ASP A 18 8.37 -13.08 -5.80
CA ASP A 18 9.18 -11.91 -5.52
C ASP A 18 8.56 -10.64 -6.11
N ARG A 19 8.01 -10.71 -7.33
CA ARG A 19 7.23 -9.63 -7.94
C ARG A 19 5.99 -9.25 -7.11
N GLN A 20 5.22 -10.23 -6.64
CA GLN A 20 4.00 -9.92 -5.88
C GLN A 20 4.29 -9.35 -4.50
N LEU A 21 5.38 -9.78 -3.85
CA LEU A 21 5.85 -9.17 -2.61
C LEU A 21 6.27 -7.72 -2.80
N GLU A 22 6.94 -7.41 -3.91
CA GLU A 22 7.32 -6.04 -4.24
C GLU A 22 6.10 -5.16 -4.53
N ALA A 23 5.10 -5.68 -5.25
CA ALA A 23 3.84 -4.96 -5.49
C ALA A 23 3.11 -4.65 -4.18
N LEU A 24 3.03 -5.64 -3.27
CA LEU A 24 2.45 -5.46 -1.94
C LEU A 24 3.17 -4.37 -1.13
N ARG A 25 4.52 -4.38 -1.12
CA ARG A 25 5.32 -3.36 -0.42
C ARG A 25 5.07 -1.97 -0.95
N ARG A 26 4.99 -1.81 -2.28
CA ARG A 26 4.70 -0.50 -2.91
C ARG A 26 3.33 0.02 -2.53
N SER A 27 2.30 -0.84 -2.57
CA SER A 27 0.94 -0.47 -2.16
C SER A 27 0.89 -0.05 -0.68
N ALA A 28 1.56 -0.80 0.20
CA ALA A 28 1.67 -0.46 1.62
C ALA A 28 2.40 0.89 1.85
N ALA A 29 3.49 1.15 1.12
CA ALA A 29 4.21 2.42 1.21
C ALA A 29 3.35 3.59 0.74
N GLN A 30 2.59 3.42 -0.34
CA GLN A 30 1.69 4.45 -0.85
C GLN A 30 0.56 4.77 0.14
N GLN A 31 -0.02 3.74 0.77
CA GLN A 31 -1.00 3.90 1.84
C GLN A 31 -0.41 4.68 3.04
N ALA A 32 0.81 4.32 3.47
CA ALA A 32 1.49 5.00 4.56
C ALA A 32 1.75 6.48 4.25
N GLN A 33 2.15 6.79 3.00
CA GLN A 33 2.34 8.16 2.55
C GLN A 33 1.03 8.96 2.60
N THR A 34 -0.08 8.41 2.09
CA THR A 34 -1.38 9.09 2.14
C THR A 34 -1.84 9.35 3.57
N ARG A 35 -1.62 8.41 4.50
CA ARG A 35 -1.88 8.61 5.93
C ARG A 35 -1.04 9.74 6.53
N ALA A 36 0.24 9.81 6.17
CA ALA A 36 1.12 10.89 6.63
C ALA A 36 0.66 12.26 6.10
N LEU A 37 0.20 12.33 4.85
CA LEU A 37 -0.37 13.56 4.29
C LEU A 37 -1.63 14.01 5.03
N ILE A 38 -2.53 13.08 5.39
CA ILE A 38 -3.72 13.38 6.19
C ILE A 38 -3.32 13.93 7.56
N ALA A 39 -2.37 13.29 8.24
CA ALA A 39 -1.88 13.75 9.53
C ALA A 39 -1.23 15.14 9.45
N GLY A 40 -0.59 15.47 8.34
CA GLY A 40 0.02 16.79 8.09
C GLY A 40 -0.98 17.92 7.85
N LEU A 41 -2.28 17.64 7.71
CA LEU A 41 -3.32 18.67 7.60
C LEU A 41 -3.76 19.23 8.96
N GLU A 42 -3.30 18.65 10.06
CA GLU A 42 -3.53 19.18 11.40
C GLU A 42 -2.58 20.35 11.65
N ALA A 43 -3.03 21.57 11.37
CA ALA A 43 -2.25 22.79 11.59
C ALA A 43 -2.68 23.54 12.86
N ALA A 44 -1.69 24.11 13.55
CA ALA A 44 -1.92 25.06 14.63
C ALA A 44 -2.33 26.43 14.06
N PRO A 45 -3.12 27.22 14.82
CA PRO A 45 -3.47 28.57 14.42
C PRO A 45 -2.25 29.49 14.33
N ALA A 46 -2.31 30.47 13.43
CA ALA A 46 -1.29 31.50 13.28
C ALA A 46 -1.25 32.40 14.52
N LEU A 47 -0.10 32.49 15.18
CA LEU A 47 0.10 33.24 16.43
C LEU A 47 0.64 34.67 16.22
N ASP A 48 1.09 34.96 15.00
CA ASP A 48 1.72 36.20 14.57
C ASP A 48 0.73 37.23 14.00
N LEU A 49 -0.55 36.87 13.90
CA LEU A 49 -1.60 37.73 13.38
C LEU A 49 -2.46 38.34 14.49
N PRO A 50 -2.99 39.57 14.30
CA PRO A 50 -4.04 40.09 15.16
C PRO A 50 -5.25 39.14 15.18
N PRO A 51 -6.06 39.14 16.26
CA PRO A 51 -7.07 38.09 16.49
C PRO A 51 -8.08 37.89 15.34
N VAL A 52 -8.54 38.98 14.71
CA VAL A 52 -9.52 38.92 13.63
C VAL A 52 -8.93 38.31 12.35
N PRO A 53 -7.80 38.81 11.81
CA PRO A 53 -7.08 38.14 10.73
C PRO A 53 -6.71 36.68 11.04
N ALA A 54 -6.24 36.39 12.26
CA ALA A 54 -5.89 35.03 12.67
C ALA A 54 -7.10 34.07 12.56
N ALA A 55 -8.27 34.50 13.02
CA ALA A 55 -9.50 33.73 12.94
C ALA A 55 -9.97 33.52 11.48
N GLN A 56 -9.85 34.53 10.63
CA GLN A 56 -10.20 34.43 9.20
C GLN A 56 -9.28 33.46 8.45
N THR A 57 -7.97 33.51 8.73
CA THR A 57 -6.99 32.59 8.16
C THR A 57 -7.24 31.17 8.64
N ALA A 58 -7.50 30.97 9.93
CA ALA A 58 -7.83 29.66 10.49
C ALA A 58 -9.09 29.05 9.86
N LEU A 59 -10.15 29.85 9.65
CA LEU A 59 -11.37 29.40 8.99
C LEU A 59 -11.14 29.05 7.51
N THR A 60 -10.37 29.88 6.80
CA THR A 60 -10.07 29.63 5.38
C THR A 60 -9.22 28.36 5.22
N TYR A 61 -8.24 28.19 6.11
CA TYR A 61 -7.43 26.98 6.16
C TYR A 61 -8.27 25.74 6.47
N SER A 62 -9.18 25.80 7.46
CA SER A 62 -9.99 24.64 7.84
C SER A 62 -10.87 24.16 6.69
N VAL A 63 -11.54 25.08 5.98
CA VAL A 63 -12.36 24.75 4.80
C VAL A 63 -11.51 24.09 3.70
N TRP A 64 -10.30 24.60 3.45
CA TRP A 64 -9.38 23.98 2.49
C TRP A 64 -8.91 22.59 2.96
N ALA A 65 -8.52 22.47 4.23
CA ALA A 65 -8.02 21.24 4.83
C ALA A 65 -9.09 20.15 4.83
N ASP A 66 -10.36 20.49 5.09
CA ASP A 66 -11.47 19.54 5.04
C ASP A 66 -11.71 18.97 3.64
N ARG A 67 -11.66 19.82 2.62
CA ARG A 67 -11.75 19.39 1.21
C ARG A 67 -10.58 18.46 0.87
N ARG A 68 -9.36 18.85 1.27
CA ARG A 68 -8.16 18.06 1.01
C ARG A 68 -8.18 16.72 1.74
N ARG A 69 -8.65 16.69 2.99
CA ARG A 69 -8.82 15.47 3.78
C ARG A 69 -9.84 14.53 3.13
N SER A 70 -10.95 15.05 2.61
CA SER A 70 -11.95 14.27 1.87
C SER A 70 -11.39 13.62 0.59
N GLU A 71 -10.57 14.34 -0.18
CA GLU A 71 -9.86 13.79 -1.34
C GLU A 71 -8.90 12.67 -0.95
N LEU A 72 -8.05 12.91 0.05
CA LEU A 72 -7.07 11.93 0.53
C LEU A 72 -7.75 10.70 1.14
N ASN A 73 -8.87 10.87 1.84
CA ASN A 73 -9.64 9.75 2.39
C ASN A 73 -10.24 8.87 1.28
N ARG A 74 -10.73 9.46 0.19
CA ARG A 74 -11.19 8.69 -0.99
C ARG A 74 -10.04 7.91 -1.62
N GLN A 75 -8.88 8.54 -1.76
CA GLN A 75 -7.68 7.86 -2.25
C GLN A 75 -7.26 6.71 -1.31
N LEU A 76 -7.28 6.94 0.00
CA LEU A 76 -6.92 5.95 1.01
C LEU A 76 -7.88 4.75 0.98
N ALA A 77 -9.17 4.98 0.77
CA ALA A 77 -10.15 3.91 0.61
C ALA A 77 -9.84 3.02 -0.61
N ALA A 78 -9.50 3.61 -1.75
CA ALA A 78 -9.08 2.84 -2.93
C ALA A 78 -7.78 2.05 -2.67
N GLN A 79 -6.80 2.67 -2.00
CA GLN A 79 -5.55 2.00 -1.63
C GLN A 79 -5.75 0.83 -0.65
N LEU A 80 -6.75 0.90 0.24
CA LEU A 80 -7.09 -0.19 1.15
C LEU A 80 -7.57 -1.42 0.39
N VAL A 81 -8.40 -1.24 -0.63
CA VAL A 81 -8.86 -2.33 -1.50
C VAL A 81 -7.69 -2.94 -2.26
N GLU A 82 -6.90 -2.10 -2.93
CA GLU A 82 -5.69 -2.52 -3.66
C GLU A 82 -4.71 -3.29 -2.74
N LEU A 83 -4.50 -2.83 -1.51
CA LEU A 83 -3.61 -3.48 -0.56
C LEU A 83 -4.07 -4.91 -0.25
N GLU A 84 -5.37 -5.12 -0.04
CA GLU A 84 -5.92 -6.44 0.24
C GLU A 84 -5.84 -7.36 -0.98
N GLU A 85 -6.08 -6.83 -2.19
CA GLU A 85 -5.88 -7.57 -3.44
C GLU A 85 -4.42 -8.03 -3.58
N ARG A 86 -3.45 -7.12 -3.40
CA ARG A 86 -2.02 -7.46 -3.46
C ARG A 86 -1.60 -8.45 -2.39
N ARG A 87 -2.19 -8.36 -1.20
CA ARG A 87 -1.95 -9.31 -0.10
C ARG A 87 -2.44 -10.71 -0.48
N SER A 88 -3.61 -10.80 -1.10
CA SER A 88 -4.16 -12.07 -1.61
C SER A 88 -3.27 -12.66 -2.71
N GLU A 89 -2.86 -11.86 -3.69
CA GLU A 89 -1.95 -12.28 -4.77
C GLU A 89 -0.60 -12.79 -4.25
N ALA A 90 0.01 -12.07 -3.30
CA ALA A 90 1.27 -12.46 -2.67
C ALA A 90 1.12 -13.78 -1.89
N SER A 91 0.00 -13.95 -1.17
CA SER A 91 -0.31 -15.17 -0.41
C SER A 91 -0.47 -16.39 -1.33
N LEU A 92 -1.16 -16.23 -2.46
CA LEU A 92 -1.30 -17.28 -3.47
C LEU A 92 0.04 -17.64 -4.12
N ALA A 93 0.84 -16.64 -4.49
CA ALA A 93 2.17 -16.88 -5.08
C ALA A 93 3.09 -17.62 -4.09
N PHE A 94 3.06 -17.25 -2.81
CA PHE A 94 3.78 -17.94 -1.76
C PHE A 94 3.32 -19.41 -1.60
N GLY A 95 2.00 -19.65 -1.57
CA GLY A 95 1.44 -20.99 -1.49
C GLY A 95 1.85 -21.88 -2.68
N ARG A 96 1.89 -21.32 -3.89
CA ARG A 96 2.36 -22.03 -5.10
C ARG A 96 3.83 -22.45 -4.99
N VAL A 97 4.71 -21.58 -4.53
CA VAL A 97 6.13 -21.90 -4.30
C VAL A 97 6.28 -23.01 -3.26
N GLN A 98 5.52 -22.96 -2.15
CA GLN A 98 5.54 -24.04 -1.15
C GLN A 98 5.08 -25.38 -1.71
N ALA A 99 3.99 -25.39 -2.49
CA ALA A 99 3.45 -26.60 -3.09
C ALA A 99 4.46 -27.23 -4.05
N LEU A 100 5.10 -26.43 -4.91
CA LEU A 100 6.15 -26.90 -5.83
C LEU A 100 7.36 -27.44 -5.08
N GLY A 101 7.79 -26.79 -3.99
CA GLY A 101 8.87 -27.28 -3.13
C GLY A 101 8.56 -28.65 -2.53
N ARG A 102 7.33 -28.88 -2.06
CA ARG A 102 6.89 -30.19 -1.54
C ARG A 102 6.87 -31.27 -2.63
N VAL A 103 6.41 -30.93 -3.84
CA VAL A 103 6.41 -31.87 -4.98
C VAL A 103 7.84 -32.22 -5.40
N ALA A 104 8.74 -31.24 -5.44
CA ALA A 104 10.15 -31.46 -5.75
C ALA A 104 10.85 -32.33 -4.70
N ALA A 105 10.54 -32.13 -3.42
CA ALA A 105 11.09 -32.94 -2.33
C ALA A 105 10.63 -34.40 -2.36
N LYS A 106 9.38 -34.68 -2.75
CA LYS A 106 8.85 -36.06 -2.89
C LYS A 106 9.38 -36.83 -4.10
N ARG A 107 10.05 -36.15 -5.04
CA ARG A 107 10.61 -36.74 -6.27
C ARG A 107 12.13 -36.85 -6.27
N LYS A 108 12.79 -36.39 -5.19
CA LYS A 108 14.18 -36.73 -4.90
C LYS A 108 14.24 -38.10 -4.27
#